data_AF-A0A086Y734-F1
#
_entry.id   AF-A0A086Y734-F1
#
_cell.length_a   1.000
_cell.length_b   1.000
_cell.length_c   1.000
_cell.angle_alpha   90.00
_cell.angle_beta   90.00
_cell.angle_gamma   90.00
#
_symmetry.space_group_name_H-M   'P 1'
#
loop_
_entity.id
_entity.type
_entity.pdbx_description
1 polymer ?
#
loop_
_entity_poly.entity_id
_entity_poly.type
_entity_poly.pdbx_seq_one_letter_code
_entity_poly.pdbx_strand_id
1 'polypeptide(L)'
;MASLLNNSAHAQMNTDEDEMQRCVWQCLYHNPGASNPRYQACVRQMCEAPSQPPAQPPSRSSVAPKAVWRYGAAQSGEHFAGIDIQGGSLTYLCRRDGSGLIGVGGIGGSGARAELRIDGKPSGLRFSPRGSALFADLRAGASIQRTLMAGRRAEVRDAATGRTLIFPLAGSAPTIAEAMKGCGITR
;
A
#
# COMPACT_ATOMS: atom_id res chain seq x y z
N MET A 1 -14.55 -48.89 -10.28
CA MET A 1 -14.76 -47.62 -9.55
C MET A 1 -13.62 -46.69 -9.93
N ALA A 2 -13.95 -45.56 -10.54
CA ALA A 2 -13.04 -44.70 -11.32
C ALA A 2 -12.06 -43.89 -10.44
N SER A 3 -10.80 -43.80 -10.88
CA SER A 3 -9.82 -42.82 -10.39
C SER A 3 -9.85 -41.59 -11.29
N LEU A 4 -10.19 -40.41 -10.74
CA LEU A 4 -10.11 -39.11 -11.42
C LEU A 4 -9.53 -38.09 -10.44
N LEU A 5 -8.20 -38.07 -10.30
CA LEU A 5 -7.44 -37.04 -9.61
C LEU A 5 -6.17 -36.77 -10.42
N ASN A 6 -6.27 -35.92 -11.46
CA ASN A 6 -5.21 -35.04 -11.96
C ASN A 6 -5.63 -34.45 -13.31
N ASN A 7 -6.28 -33.28 -13.32
CA ASN A 7 -6.49 -32.54 -14.57
C ASN A 7 -6.30 -31.02 -14.45
N SER A 8 -5.85 -30.52 -13.30
CA SER A 8 -5.76 -29.07 -13.05
C SER A 8 -4.40 -28.46 -13.41
N ALA A 9 -3.30 -29.22 -13.31
CA ALA A 9 -1.95 -28.71 -13.57
C ALA A 9 -1.68 -28.42 -15.06
N HIS A 10 -2.19 -29.27 -15.96
CA HIS A 10 -2.03 -29.08 -17.41
C HIS A 10 -2.88 -27.91 -17.94
N ALA A 11 -4.00 -27.57 -17.29
CA ALA A 11 -4.83 -26.43 -17.70
C ALA A 11 -4.15 -25.09 -17.41
N GLN A 12 -3.37 -24.99 -16.32
CA GLN A 12 -2.68 -23.76 -15.93
C GLN A 12 -1.42 -23.49 -16.78
N MET A 13 -0.65 -24.53 -17.15
CA MET A 13 0.51 -24.38 -18.06
C MET A 13 0.10 -23.92 -19.46
N ASN A 14 -0.93 -24.53 -20.06
CA ASN A 14 -1.44 -24.09 -21.36
C ASN A 14 -1.92 -22.63 -21.32
N THR A 15 -2.60 -22.22 -20.24
CA THR A 15 -3.09 -20.84 -20.10
C THR A 15 -1.95 -19.82 -20.05
N ASP A 16 -0.86 -20.10 -19.33
CA ASP A 16 0.30 -19.20 -19.22
C ASP A 16 1.06 -19.10 -20.56
N GLU A 17 1.23 -20.23 -21.26
CA GLU A 17 1.83 -20.27 -22.59
C GLU A 17 0.97 -19.53 -23.63
N ASP A 18 -0.36 -19.69 -23.58
CA ASP A 18 -1.33 -19.00 -24.43
C ASP A 18 -1.39 -17.48 -24.15
N GLU A 19 -1.25 -17.06 -22.88
CA GLU A 19 -1.18 -15.65 -22.47
C GLU A 19 0.12 -15.00 -22.94
N MET A 20 1.24 -15.71 -22.84
CA MET A 20 2.53 -15.26 -23.35
C MET A 20 2.50 -15.10 -24.87
N GLN A 21 1.94 -16.08 -25.59
CA GLN A 21 1.74 -15.99 -27.03
C GLN A 21 0.86 -14.78 -27.37
N ARG A 22 -0.29 -14.60 -26.71
CA ARG A 22 -1.16 -13.45 -26.96
C ARG A 22 -0.45 -12.10 -26.80
N CYS A 23 0.41 -11.98 -25.78
CA CYS A 23 1.21 -10.78 -25.57
C CYS A 23 2.22 -10.53 -26.70
N VAL A 24 2.96 -11.58 -27.11
CA VAL A 24 3.95 -11.49 -28.21
C VAL A 24 3.27 -11.07 -29.52
N TRP A 25 2.09 -11.62 -29.81
CA TRP A 25 1.32 -11.27 -31.00
C TRP A 25 0.82 -9.82 -30.97
N GLN A 26 0.43 -9.31 -29.80
CA GLN A 26 0.07 -7.89 -29.64
C GLN A 26 1.27 -6.97 -29.92
N CYS A 27 2.47 -7.33 -29.45
CA CYS A 27 3.68 -6.57 -29.75
C CYS A 27 4.05 -6.59 -31.24
N LEU A 28 3.87 -7.74 -31.91
CA LEU A 28 4.16 -7.91 -33.33
C LEU A 28 3.21 -7.10 -34.23
N TYR A 29 1.92 -7.00 -33.85
CA TYR A 29 0.93 -6.23 -34.59
C TYR A 29 1.32 -4.76 -34.78
N HIS A 30 1.92 -4.15 -33.75
CA HIS A 30 2.33 -2.74 -33.78
C HIS A 30 3.77 -2.51 -34.26
N ASN A 31 4.60 -3.56 -34.31
CA ASN A 31 6.03 -3.46 -34.63
C ASN A 31 6.45 -4.62 -35.55
N PRO A 32 6.48 -4.41 -36.88
CA PRO A 32 6.75 -5.49 -37.80
C PRO A 32 8.19 -5.99 -37.67
N GLY A 33 8.33 -7.28 -37.40
CA GLY A 33 9.59 -8.04 -37.45
C GLY A 33 10.30 -8.21 -36.11
N ALA A 34 10.76 -9.43 -35.84
CA ALA A 34 11.47 -9.81 -34.61
C ALA A 34 12.81 -9.06 -34.41
N SER A 35 13.40 -8.56 -35.49
CA SER A 35 14.63 -7.75 -35.48
C SER A 35 14.39 -6.27 -35.19
N ASN A 36 13.13 -5.84 -35.02
CA ASN A 36 12.80 -4.45 -34.74
C ASN A 36 13.08 -4.13 -33.25
N PRO A 37 13.91 -3.13 -32.92
CA PRO A 37 14.22 -2.80 -31.53
C PRO A 37 12.99 -2.36 -30.71
N ARG A 38 11.95 -1.82 -31.36
CA ARG A 38 10.67 -1.49 -30.69
C ARG A 38 9.84 -2.73 -30.35
N TYR A 39 9.89 -3.77 -31.20
CA TYR A 39 9.30 -5.07 -30.89
C TYR A 39 9.99 -5.70 -29.67
N GLN A 40 11.33 -5.72 -29.64
CA GLN A 40 12.09 -6.29 -28.53
C GLN A 40 11.84 -5.54 -27.21
N ALA A 41 11.69 -4.21 -27.26
CA ALA A 41 11.34 -3.41 -26.08
C ALA A 41 9.92 -3.73 -25.57
N CYS A 42 8.95 -3.90 -26.48
CA CYS A 42 7.57 -4.25 -26.12
C CYS A 42 7.50 -5.60 -25.40
N VAL A 43 8.16 -6.63 -25.95
CA VAL A 43 8.17 -7.98 -25.35
C VAL A 43 8.78 -7.97 -23.94
N ARG A 44 9.91 -7.29 -23.75
CA ARG A 44 10.57 -7.18 -22.43
C ARG A 44 9.76 -6.45 -21.37
N GLN A 45 8.91 -5.51 -21.79
CA GLN A 45 8.10 -4.71 -20.85
C GLN A 45 6.77 -5.38 -20.51
N MET A 46 6.18 -6.08 -21.49
CA MET A 46 4.79 -6.53 -21.39
C MET A 46 4.67 -8.05 -21.22
N CYS A 47 5.59 -8.82 -21.79
CA CYS A 47 5.45 -10.28 -21.91
C CYS A 47 6.42 -11.06 -21.02
N GLU A 48 7.53 -10.44 -20.61
CA GLU A 48 8.44 -11.03 -19.62
C GLU A 48 7.94 -10.68 -18.20
N ALA A 49 7.68 -11.70 -17.38
CA ALA A 49 7.53 -11.50 -15.94
C ALA A 49 8.85 -10.90 -15.39
N PRO A 50 8.81 -9.99 -14.41
CA PRO A 50 10.02 -9.37 -13.86
C PRO A 50 10.98 -10.46 -13.40
N SER A 51 12.08 -10.62 -14.14
CA SER A 51 13.11 -11.60 -13.83
C SER A 51 13.69 -11.21 -12.48
N GLN A 52 13.43 -12.01 -11.44
CA GLN A 52 14.13 -11.88 -10.17
C GLN A 52 15.64 -12.02 -10.47
N PRO A 53 16.48 -11.02 -10.13
CA PRO A 53 17.92 -11.14 -10.36
C PRO A 53 18.46 -12.37 -9.61
N PRO A 54 19.48 -13.06 -10.15
CA PRO A 54 20.01 -14.29 -9.57
C PRO A 54 20.48 -14.07 -8.13
N ALA A 55 20.13 -15.01 -7.26
CA ALA A 55 20.43 -15.00 -5.84
C ALA A 55 21.94 -14.84 -5.59
N GLN A 56 22.33 -13.65 -5.13
CA GLN A 56 23.63 -13.46 -4.49
C GLN A 56 23.61 -14.19 -3.13
N PRO A 57 24.69 -14.89 -2.74
CA PRO A 57 24.76 -15.57 -1.45
C PRO A 57 24.51 -14.57 -0.30
N PRO A 58 23.89 -15.01 0.81
CA PRO A 58 23.38 -14.11 1.83
C PRO A 58 24.51 -13.38 2.55
N SER A 59 24.77 -12.14 2.15
CA SER A 59 25.48 -11.18 2.98
C SER A 59 24.63 -10.93 4.23
N ARG A 60 25.13 -11.41 5.37
CA ARG A 60 24.58 -11.08 6.69
C ARG A 60 24.66 -9.56 6.85
N SER A 61 23.55 -8.95 7.25
CA SER A 61 23.37 -7.51 7.54
C SER A 61 22.90 -6.61 6.38
N SER A 62 21.82 -7.00 5.71
CA SER A 62 20.88 -6.03 5.13
C SER A 62 19.76 -5.79 6.12
N VAL A 63 19.97 -4.89 7.09
CA VAL A 63 18.86 -4.37 7.90
C VAL A 63 17.94 -3.65 6.93
N ALA A 64 16.75 -4.20 6.67
CA ALA A 64 15.74 -3.51 5.88
C ALA A 64 15.56 -2.09 6.43
N PRO A 65 15.48 -1.05 5.58
CA PRO A 65 15.35 0.32 6.06
C PRO A 65 14.15 0.40 7.00
N LYS A 66 14.42 0.77 8.25
CA LYS A 66 13.39 0.88 9.28
C LYS A 66 12.41 1.94 8.82
N ALA A 67 11.11 1.61 8.81
CA ALA A 67 10.07 2.55 8.42
C ALA A 67 10.17 3.83 9.29
N VAL A 68 10.19 5.00 8.64
CA VAL A 68 10.39 6.31 9.29
C VAL A 68 9.18 7.19 9.04
N TRP A 69 8.75 7.90 10.08
CA TRP A 69 7.72 8.92 9.97
C TRP A 69 8.23 10.15 9.22
N ARG A 70 7.41 10.67 8.31
CA ARG A 70 7.72 11.84 7.46
C ARG A 70 6.57 12.82 7.52
N TYR A 71 6.90 14.11 7.44
CA TYR A 71 5.92 15.17 7.32
C TYR A 71 5.98 15.81 5.92
N GLY A 72 4.90 16.47 5.53
CA GLY A 72 4.86 17.28 4.32
C GLY A 72 3.63 18.19 4.26
N ALA A 73 3.56 18.98 3.19
CA ALA A 73 2.43 19.85 2.90
C ALA A 73 1.85 19.51 1.52
N ALA A 74 0.52 19.51 1.43
CA ALA A 74 -0.21 19.47 0.18
C ALA A 74 -0.30 20.89 -0.40
N GLN A 75 -0.42 20.99 -1.73
CA GLN A 75 -0.53 22.29 -2.42
C GLN A 75 -1.78 23.09 -2.01
N SER A 76 -2.81 22.40 -1.54
CA SER A 76 -4.08 22.96 -1.09
C SER A 76 -4.07 23.46 0.37
N GLY A 77 -2.90 23.42 1.04
CA GLY A 77 -2.69 24.00 2.38
C GLY A 77 -2.90 23.02 3.54
N GLU A 78 -3.24 21.76 3.26
CA GLU A 78 -3.21 20.68 4.24
C GLU A 78 -1.78 20.24 4.56
N HIS A 79 -1.55 19.80 5.78
CA HIS A 79 -0.29 19.18 6.16
C HIS A 79 -0.52 17.74 6.55
N PHE A 80 0.51 16.91 6.38
CA PHE A 80 0.41 15.50 6.68
C PHE A 80 1.64 15.00 7.44
N ALA A 81 1.42 13.93 8.20
CA ALA A 81 2.44 13.10 8.83
C ALA A 81 2.10 11.64 8.51
N GLY A 82 3.05 10.88 7.98
CA GLY A 82 2.78 9.51 7.59
C GLY A 82 4.01 8.61 7.65
N ILE A 83 3.76 7.32 7.51
CA ILE A 83 4.77 6.27 7.48
C ILE A 83 4.44 5.28 6.38
N ASP A 84 5.46 4.91 5.62
CA ASP A 84 5.41 3.87 4.61
C ASP A 84 6.09 2.61 5.15
N ILE A 85 5.44 1.47 4.97
CA ILE A 85 5.99 0.14 5.23
C ILE A 85 5.94 -0.68 3.95
N GLN A 86 6.56 -1.86 3.95
CA GLN A 86 6.40 -2.78 2.84
C GLN A 86 4.92 -3.16 2.68
N GLY A 87 4.33 -2.77 1.53
CA GLY A 87 2.96 -3.14 1.17
C GLY A 87 1.85 -2.30 1.81
N GLY A 88 2.17 -1.16 2.45
CA GLY A 88 1.15 -0.26 2.96
C GLY A 88 1.66 1.08 3.48
N SER A 89 0.75 2.01 3.72
CA SER A 89 1.06 3.33 4.28
C SER A 89 -0.03 3.75 5.26
N LEU A 90 0.35 4.58 6.24
CA LEU A 90 -0.55 5.22 7.17
C LEU A 90 -0.27 6.72 7.18
N THR A 91 -1.28 7.53 6.91
CA THR A 91 -1.16 8.99 6.81
C THR A 91 -2.19 9.67 7.68
N TYR A 92 -1.74 10.56 8.55
CA TYR A 92 -2.57 11.58 9.18
C TYR A 92 -2.46 12.87 8.38
N LEU A 93 -3.60 13.45 8.02
CA LEU A 93 -3.68 14.75 7.36
C LEU A 93 -4.53 15.69 8.21
N CYS A 94 -4.10 16.94 8.34
CA CYS A 94 -4.82 18.00 9.02
C CYS A 94 -5.10 19.18 8.09
N ARG A 95 -6.11 19.96 8.48
CA ARG A 95 -6.55 21.20 7.83
C ARG A 95 -6.64 22.30 8.87
N ARG A 96 -6.58 23.56 8.42
CA ARG A 96 -6.61 24.73 9.31
C ARG A 96 -7.86 24.81 10.19
N ASP A 97 -9.00 24.33 9.72
CA ASP A 97 -10.26 24.30 10.49
C ASP A 97 -10.28 23.21 11.57
N GLY A 98 -9.21 22.41 11.68
CA GLY A 98 -9.08 21.32 12.64
C GLY A 98 -9.70 20.00 12.18
N SER A 99 -10.40 19.96 11.04
CA SER A 99 -10.73 18.70 10.36
C SER A 99 -9.50 18.08 9.72
N GLY A 100 -9.65 16.82 9.30
CA GLY A 100 -8.56 16.07 8.68
C GLY A 100 -9.04 14.71 8.20
N LEU A 101 -8.08 13.82 7.96
CA LEU A 101 -8.38 12.44 7.63
C LEU A 101 -7.25 11.51 8.08
N ILE A 102 -7.59 10.23 8.21
CA ILE A 102 -6.63 9.12 8.20
C ILE A 102 -6.71 8.42 6.86
N GLY A 103 -5.58 8.30 6.17
CA GLY A 103 -5.41 7.50 4.97
C GLY A 103 -4.66 6.21 5.26
N VAL A 104 -5.11 5.09 4.69
CA VAL A 104 -4.42 3.80 4.74
C VAL A 104 -4.27 3.24 3.33
N GLY A 105 -3.04 3.08 2.88
CA GLY A 105 -2.71 2.45 1.60
C GLY A 105 -2.37 0.97 1.75
N GLY A 106 -2.61 0.18 0.70
CA GLY A 106 -2.07 -1.18 0.59
C GLY A 106 -2.83 -2.26 1.38
N ILE A 107 -3.98 -1.95 1.96
CA ILE A 107 -4.84 -2.96 2.61
C ILE A 107 -5.71 -3.73 1.61
N GLY A 108 -5.96 -3.17 0.42
CA GLY A 108 -6.76 -3.80 -0.64
C GLY A 108 -8.25 -3.96 -0.28
N GLY A 109 -9.01 -4.53 -1.21
CA GLY A 109 -10.45 -4.76 -1.04
C GLY A 109 -11.27 -3.47 -0.91
N SER A 110 -12.52 -3.61 -0.46
CA SER A 110 -13.40 -2.46 -0.20
C SER A 110 -13.10 -1.76 1.12
N GLY A 111 -12.35 -2.40 2.02
CA GLY A 111 -12.08 -1.90 3.37
C GLY A 111 -13.33 -1.66 4.22
N ALA A 112 -14.50 -2.17 3.81
CA ALA A 112 -15.77 -1.95 4.49
C ALA A 112 -15.79 -2.52 5.92
N ARG A 113 -14.89 -3.46 6.21
CA ARG A 113 -14.67 -4.03 7.55
C ARG A 113 -13.26 -3.75 8.07
N ALA A 114 -12.62 -2.69 7.56
CA ALA A 114 -11.34 -2.24 8.05
C ALA A 114 -11.52 -1.50 9.38
N GLU A 115 -10.67 -1.83 10.35
CA GLU A 115 -10.61 -1.18 11.65
C GLU A 115 -9.16 -0.78 11.95
N LEU A 116 -8.97 0.48 12.38
CA LEU A 116 -7.71 0.94 12.94
C LEU A 116 -7.71 0.71 14.44
N ARG A 117 -6.65 0.09 14.95
CA ARG A 117 -6.40 -0.13 16.37
C ARG A 117 -5.07 0.47 16.75
N ILE A 118 -5.01 1.16 17.89
CA ILE A 118 -3.75 1.68 18.45
C ILE A 118 -3.51 0.98 19.77
N ASP A 119 -2.36 0.31 19.89
CA ASP A 119 -2.01 -0.53 21.03
C ASP A 119 -3.13 -1.50 21.42
N GLY A 120 -3.77 -2.08 20.41
CA GLY A 120 -4.88 -3.02 20.56
C GLY A 120 -6.24 -2.38 20.87
N LYS A 121 -6.35 -1.07 21.06
CA LYS A 121 -7.64 -0.38 21.27
C LYS A 121 -8.24 0.08 19.94
N PRO A 122 -9.51 -0.25 19.63
CA PRO A 122 -10.15 0.22 18.41
C PRO A 122 -10.31 1.75 18.43
N SER A 123 -10.05 2.40 17.29
CA SER A 123 -10.16 3.86 17.16
C SER A 123 -11.60 4.34 16.95
N GLY A 124 -12.51 3.44 16.54
CA GLY A 124 -13.88 3.78 16.16
C GLY A 124 -14.01 4.53 14.83
N LEU A 125 -12.91 4.68 14.07
CA LEU A 125 -12.94 5.30 12.75
C LEU A 125 -13.72 4.44 11.75
N ARG A 126 -14.49 5.11 10.90
CA ARG A 126 -15.20 4.50 9.77
C ARG A 126 -14.40 4.78 8.50
N PHE A 127 -13.92 3.71 7.87
CA PHE A 127 -13.20 3.80 6.61
C PHE A 127 -14.14 3.68 5.43
N SER A 128 -13.87 4.51 4.42
CA SER A 128 -14.51 4.47 3.10
C SER A 128 -13.41 4.27 2.04
N PRO A 129 -13.59 3.35 1.09
CA PRO A 129 -12.63 3.16 0.01
C PRO A 129 -12.65 4.36 -0.94
N ARG A 130 -11.46 4.81 -1.37
CA ARG A 130 -11.27 5.73 -2.49
C ARG A 130 -10.06 5.27 -3.30
N GLY A 131 -10.31 4.70 -4.48
CA GLY A 131 -9.26 4.06 -5.28
C GLY A 131 -8.65 2.87 -4.53
N SER A 132 -7.31 2.83 -4.43
CA SER A 132 -6.56 1.76 -3.76
C SER A 132 -6.32 1.98 -2.26
N ALA A 133 -6.84 3.07 -1.69
CA ALA A 133 -6.66 3.46 -0.30
C ALA A 133 -7.98 3.61 0.45
N LEU A 134 -7.91 3.47 1.77
CA LEU A 134 -9.02 3.71 2.67
C LEU A 134 -8.85 5.05 3.37
N PHE A 135 -9.96 5.78 3.52
CA PHE A 135 -9.98 7.08 4.16
C PHE A 135 -11.02 7.12 5.27
N ALA A 136 -10.66 7.69 6.41
CA ALA A 136 -11.58 8.01 7.48
C ALA A 136 -11.50 9.51 7.78
N ASP A 137 -12.63 10.20 7.64
CA ASP A 137 -12.71 11.64 7.94
C ASP A 137 -12.58 11.88 9.46
N LEU A 138 -11.81 12.90 9.81
CA LEU A 138 -11.63 13.37 11.17
C LEU A 138 -12.36 14.69 11.35
N ARG A 139 -13.32 14.71 12.27
CA ARG A 139 -13.99 15.95 12.69
C ARG A 139 -13.03 16.81 13.52
N ALA A 140 -13.25 18.12 13.51
CA ALA A 140 -12.56 19.03 14.40
C ALA A 140 -12.71 18.57 15.87
N GLY A 141 -11.58 18.47 16.57
CA GLY A 141 -11.55 17.96 17.96
C GLY A 141 -11.53 16.43 18.10
N ALA A 142 -11.43 15.66 17.00
CA ALA A 142 -11.03 14.26 17.09
C ALA A 142 -9.75 14.11 17.92
N SER A 143 -9.62 12.99 18.64
CA SER A 143 -8.47 12.73 19.52
C SER A 143 -7.47 11.73 18.95
N ILE A 144 -7.68 11.30 17.70
CA ILE A 144 -6.87 10.25 17.08
C ILE A 144 -5.40 10.63 16.98
N GLN A 145 -5.09 11.89 16.71
CA GLN A 145 -3.73 12.41 16.66
C GLN A 145 -3.02 12.22 18.00
N ARG A 146 -3.70 12.53 19.13
CA ARG A 146 -3.13 12.28 20.47
C ARG A 146 -2.87 10.80 20.70
N THR A 147 -3.79 9.94 20.27
CA THR A 147 -3.63 8.49 20.38
C THR A 147 -2.47 7.96 19.53
N LEU A 148 -2.30 8.47 18.30
CA LEU A 148 -1.18 8.11 17.42
C LEU A 148 0.17 8.60 17.95
N MET A 149 0.21 9.80 18.55
CA MET A 149 1.41 10.38 19.15
C MET A 149 1.83 9.63 20.43
N ALA A 150 0.87 9.18 21.25
CA ALA A 150 1.14 8.48 22.50
C ALA A 150 1.31 6.95 22.32
N GLY A 151 0.85 6.41 21.20
CA GLY A 151 0.83 4.97 20.94
C GLY A 151 2.20 4.42 20.53
N ARG A 152 2.32 3.09 20.56
CA ARG A 152 3.53 2.38 20.10
C ARG A 152 3.33 1.67 18.77
N ARG A 153 2.12 1.17 18.53
CA ARG A 153 1.77 0.41 17.34
C ARG A 153 0.37 0.75 16.86
N ALA A 154 0.24 0.99 15.56
CA ALA A 154 -1.05 1.02 14.88
C ALA A 154 -1.23 -0.25 14.03
N GLU A 155 -2.40 -0.85 14.11
CA GLU A 155 -2.78 -2.02 13.32
C GLU A 155 -4.03 -1.67 12.53
N VAL A 156 -4.00 -1.92 11.22
CA VAL A 156 -5.21 -1.86 10.39
C VAL A 156 -5.54 -3.27 9.95
N ARG A 157 -6.71 -3.74 10.35
CA ARG A 157 -7.20 -5.09 10.03
C ARG A 157 -8.46 -4.97 9.21
N ASP A 158 -8.51 -5.66 8.07
CA ASP A 158 -9.74 -5.81 7.31
C ASP A 158 -10.29 -7.23 7.50
N ALA A 159 -11.41 -7.33 8.22
CA ALA A 159 -12.00 -8.63 8.54
C ALA A 159 -12.64 -9.33 7.32
N ALA A 160 -12.84 -8.63 6.21
CA ALA A 160 -13.37 -9.23 4.98
C ALA A 160 -12.30 -10.04 4.23
N THR A 161 -11.08 -9.50 4.16
CA THR A 161 -9.94 -10.12 3.46
C THR A 161 -8.99 -10.88 4.38
N GLY A 162 -9.09 -10.66 5.69
CA GLY A 162 -8.13 -11.17 6.69
C GLY A 162 -6.78 -10.45 6.68
N ARG A 163 -6.61 -9.41 5.84
CA ARG A 163 -5.35 -8.68 5.71
C ARG A 163 -5.12 -7.76 6.92
N THR A 164 -3.87 -7.74 7.37
CA THR A 164 -3.44 -6.91 8.50
C THR A 164 -2.17 -6.14 8.13
N LEU A 165 -2.18 -4.83 8.34
CA LEU A 165 -1.02 -3.96 8.26
C LEU A 165 -0.64 -3.47 9.65
N ILE A 166 0.67 -3.40 9.91
CA ILE A 166 1.21 -3.03 11.22
C ILE A 166 2.21 -1.89 11.03
N PHE A 167 1.92 -0.75 11.66
CA PHE A 167 2.71 0.46 11.57
C PHE A 167 3.36 0.77 12.92
N PRO A 168 4.70 0.90 12.99
CA PRO A 168 5.34 1.40 14.19
C PRO A 168 5.01 2.88 14.39
N LEU A 169 4.68 3.28 15.61
CA LEU A 169 4.39 4.67 15.96
C LEU A 169 5.62 5.40 16.55
N ALA A 170 6.77 4.72 16.63
CA ALA A 170 8.02 5.38 16.99
C ALA A 170 8.35 6.51 16.00
N GLY A 171 8.43 7.74 16.47
CA GLY A 171 8.64 8.95 15.65
C GLY A 171 7.35 9.65 15.20
N SER A 172 6.16 9.09 15.49
CA SER A 172 4.88 9.71 15.13
C SER A 172 4.69 11.05 15.85
N ALA A 173 5.00 11.12 17.14
CA ALA A 173 4.78 12.29 17.98
C ALA A 173 5.37 13.60 17.42
N PRO A 174 6.69 13.70 17.21
CA PRO A 174 7.28 14.92 16.67
C PRO A 174 6.80 15.21 15.23
N THR A 175 6.57 14.19 14.41
CA THR A 175 6.15 14.35 13.02
C THR A 175 4.71 14.86 12.89
N ILE A 176 3.80 14.33 13.70
CA ILE A 176 2.40 14.77 13.77
C ILE A 176 2.32 16.18 14.36
N ALA A 177 3.11 16.50 15.38
CA ALA A 177 3.17 17.84 15.94
C ALA A 177 3.64 18.88 14.89
N GLU A 178 4.63 18.54 14.06
CA GLU A 178 5.09 19.42 12.98
C GLU A 178 3.99 19.62 11.91
N ALA A 179 3.26 18.57 11.54
CA ALA A 179 2.11 18.71 10.63
C ALA A 179 1.01 19.60 11.24
N MET A 180 0.66 19.40 12.51
CA MET A 180 -0.32 20.24 13.21
C MET A 180 0.11 21.71 13.26
N LYS A 181 1.39 21.98 13.51
CA LYS A 181 1.95 23.34 13.47
C LYS A 181 1.80 23.96 12.08
N GLY A 182 2.07 23.21 11.02
CA GLY A 182 1.83 23.64 9.64
C GLY A 182 0.36 23.98 9.37
N CYS A 183 -0.56 23.18 9.89
CA CYS A 183 -2.00 23.46 9.83
C CYS A 183 -2.44 24.67 10.68
N GLY A 184 -1.60 25.21 11.56
CA GLY A 184 -1.98 26.24 12.52
C GLY A 184 -2.85 25.72 13.68
N ILE A 185 -2.79 24.41 13.96
CA ILE A 185 -3.51 23.78 15.06
C ILE A 185 -2.60 23.74 16.28
N THR A 186 -2.79 24.68 17.20
CA THR A 186 -2.17 24.64 18.54
C THR A 186 -3.18 24.10 19.54
N ARG A 187 -3.03 22.83 19.95
CA ARG A 187 -3.72 22.26 21.11
C ARG A 187 -2.79 21.36 21.88
#